data_AF-A0A9D5UKN1-F1
#
_entry.id   AF-A0A9D5UKN1-F1
#
_cell.length_a   1.000
_cell.length_b   1.000
_cell.length_c   1.000
_cell.angle_alpha   90.00
_cell.angle_beta   90.00
_cell.angle_gamma   90.00
#
_symmetry.space_group_name_H-M   'P 1'
#
loop_
_entity.id
_entity.type
_entity.pdbx_description
1 polymer ?
#
loop_
_entity_poly.entity_id
_entity_poly.type
_entity_poly.pdbx_seq_one_letter_code
_entity_poly.pdbx_strand_id
1 'polypeptide(L)' 'MRVTPIEQLFMIATLVIIILVELINSAIEAAIDRIGSEMHELSGRAKDIGSAAVFVACCFAAFSWVFILCR' A
#
# COMPACT_ATOMS: atom_id res chain seq x y z
N MET A 1 -11.39 4.54 -24.79
CA MET A 1 -10.08 3.88 -25.05
C MET A 1 -10.26 2.38 -24.92
N ARG A 2 -9.60 1.58 -25.77
CA ARG A 2 -9.58 0.11 -25.60
C ARG A 2 -8.43 -0.21 -24.65
N VAL A 3 -8.73 -0.82 -23.51
CA VAL A 3 -7.73 -1.33 -22.57
C VAL A 3 -7.22 -2.66 -23.08
N THR A 4 -5.91 -2.85 -23.18
CA THR A 4 -5.33 -4.12 -23.60
C THR A 4 -5.34 -5.14 -22.45
N PRO A 5 -5.28 -6.46 -22.72
CA PRO A 5 -5.19 -7.46 -21.65
C PRO A 5 -4.01 -7.23 -20.70
N ILE A 6 -2.89 -6.71 -21.20
CA ILE A 6 -1.70 -6.37 -20.40
C ILE A 6 -1.97 -5.18 -19.48
N GLU A 7 -2.61 -4.13 -20.00
CA GLU A 7 -3.01 -2.97 -19.20
C GLU A 7 -4.04 -3.34 -18.13
N GLN A 8 -5.01 -4.19 -18.47
CA GLN A 8 -5.97 -4.71 -17.50
C GLN A 8 -5.27 -5.51 -16.40
N LEU A 9 -4.33 -6.39 -16.76
CA LEU A 9 -3.53 -7.13 -15.79
C LEU A 9 -2.72 -6.19 -14.89
N PHE A 10 -2.14 -5.13 -15.45
CA PHE A 10 -1.39 -4.13 -14.69
C PHE A 10 -2.29 -3.35 -13.71
N MET A 11 -3.46 -2.91 -14.16
CA MET A 11 -4.45 -2.27 -13.29
C MET A 11 -4.86 -3.19 -12.13
N ILE A 12 -5.09 -4.48 -12.38
CA ILE A 12 -5.37 -5.47 -11.33
C ILE A 12 -4.17 -5.63 -10.39
N ALA A 13 -2.95 -5.72 -10.94
CA ALA A 13 -1.73 -5.86 -10.14
C ALA A 13 -1.54 -4.69 -9.16
N THR A 14 -1.88 -3.46 -9.55
CA THR A 14 -1.82 -2.31 -8.63
C THR A 14 -2.75 -2.45 -7.41
N LEU A 15 -3.92 -3.07 -7.58
CA LEU A 15 -4.84 -3.35 -6.47
C LEU A 15 -4.30 -4.45 -5.55
N VAL A 16 -3.69 -5.49 -6.15
CA VAL A 16 -3.03 -6.56 -5.39
C VAL A 16 -1.86 -5.99 -4.57
N ILE A 17 -1.09 -5.05 -5.12
CA ILE A 17 -0.01 -4.37 -4.39
C ILE A 17 -0.56 -3.60 -3.18
N ILE A 18 -1.68 -2.88 -3.30
CA ILE A 18 -2.30 -2.22 -2.14
C ILE A 18 -2.60 -3.23 -1.02
N ILE A 19 -3.22 -4.36 -1.37
CA ILE A 19 -3.54 -5.42 -0.40
C ILE A 19 -2.27 -5.97 0.24
N LEU A 20 -1.22 -6.23 -0.54
CA LEU A 20 0.06 -6.71 -0.02
C LEU A 20 0.68 -5.74 0.98
N VAL A 21 0.68 -4.44 0.67
CA VAL A 21 1.25 -3.41 1.55
C VAL A 21 0.42 -3.24 2.82
N GLU A 22 -0.91 -3.32 2.73
CA GLU A 22 -1.81 -3.32 3.91
C GLU A 22 -1.58 -4.51 4.83
N LEU A 23 -1.40 -5.71 4.26
CA LEU A 23 -1.06 -6.91 5.04
C LEU A 23 0.29 -6.76 5.75
N ILE A 24 1.28 -6.17 5.08
CA ILE A 24 2.59 -5.87 5.69
C ILE A 24 2.45 -4.82 6.80
N ASN A 25 1.69 -3.74 6.57
CA ASN A 25 1.44 -2.72 7.59
C ASN A 25 0.77 -3.35 8.84
N SER A 26 -0.26 -4.16 8.64
CA SER A 26 -0.95 -4.87 9.72
C SER A 26 -0.03 -5.83 10.47
N ALA A 27 0.88 -6.53 9.76
CA ALA A 27 1.87 -7.41 10.38
C ALA A 27 2.88 -6.63 11.23
N ILE A 28 3.31 -5.45 10.77
CA ILE A 28 4.20 -4.55 11.52
C ILE A 28 3.49 -4.04 12.78
N GLU A 29 2.25 -3.58 12.67
CA GLU A 29 1.44 -3.15 13.80
C GLU A 29 1.28 -4.26 14.84
N ALA A 30 0.93 -5.48 14.42
CA ALA A 30 0.80 -6.63 15.30
C ALA A 30 2.13 -7.01 15.99
N ALA A 31 3.25 -6.90 15.28
CA ALA A 31 4.57 -7.16 15.85
C ALA A 31 4.97 -6.11 16.90
N ILE A 32 4.67 -4.83 16.64
CA ILE A 32 4.92 -3.72 17.57
C ILE A 32 4.03 -3.84 18.80
N ASP A 33 2.73 -4.09 18.63
CA ASP A 33 1.76 -4.20 19.72
C ASP A 33 2.05 -5.38 20.65
N ARG A 34 2.71 -6.42 20.15
CA ARG A 34 3.19 -7.56 20.95
C ARG A 34 4.36 -7.21 21.89
N ILE A 35 5.23 -6.26 21.54
CA ILE A 35 6.50 -5.99 22.27
C ILE A 35 6.26 -5.22 23.58
N GLY A 36 5.16 -4.48 23.71
CA GLY A 36 4.76 -3.85 24.98
C GLY A 36 3.96 -2.58 24.77
N SER A 37 3.07 -2.27 25.72
CA SER A 37 2.18 -1.08 25.71
C SER A 37 2.89 0.24 26.01
N GLU A 38 4.20 0.23 26.26
CA GLU A 38 5.00 1.44 26.36
C GLU A 38 5.25 1.99 24.96
N MET A 39 4.56 3.08 24.63
CA MET A 39 4.79 3.83 23.40
C MET A 39 6.22 4.38 23.37
N HIS A 40 7.14 3.64 22.76
CA HIS A 40 8.43 4.17 22.36
C HIS A 40 8.27 5.01 21.08
N GLU A 41 8.98 6.15 21.00
CA GLU A 41 8.97 7.01 19.79
C GLU A 41 9.27 6.22 18.51
N LEU A 42 10.11 5.18 18.61
CA LEU A 42 10.45 4.29 17.50
C LEU A 42 9.26 3.45 17.02
N SER A 43 8.40 3.00 17.93
CA SER A 43 7.17 2.25 17.60
C SER A 43 6.17 3.13 16.84
N GLY A 44 6.02 4.39 17.25
CA GLY A 44 5.21 5.38 16.53
C GLY A 44 5.72 5.59 15.10
N ARG A 45 7.02 5.83 14.95
CA ARG A 45 7.65 6.01 13.62
C ARG A 45 7.47 4.78 12.71
N ALA A 46 7.55 3.57 13.26
CA ALA A 46 7.37 2.36 12.47
C ALA A 46 5.93 2.24 11.94
N LYS A 47 4.91 2.60 12.74
CA LYS A 47 3.50 2.65 12.30
C LYS A 47 3.28 3.74 11.24
N ASP A 48 3.87 4.91 11.43
CA ASP A 48 3.77 6.01 10.46
C ASP A 48 4.37 5.63 9.10
N ILE A 49 5.54 4.98 9.10
CA ILE A 49 6.19 4.50 7.87
C ILE A 49 5.33 3.44 7.17
N GLY A 50 4.74 2.51 7.93
CA GLY A 50 3.84 1.50 7.38
C GLY A 50 2.60 2.12 6.71
N SER A 51 1.94 3.06 7.38
CA SER A 51 0.82 3.82 6.82
C SER A 51 1.23 4.66 5.60
N ALA A 52 2.43 5.26 5.60
CA ALA A 52 2.96 5.99 4.47
C ALA A 52 3.20 5.08 3.25
N ALA A 53 3.64 3.85 3.46
CA ALA A 53 3.81 2.87 2.39
C ALA A 53 2.46 2.52 1.72
N VAL A 54 1.41 2.33 2.52
CA VAL A 54 0.04 2.12 2.01
C VAL A 54 -0.41 3.32 1.17
N PHE A 55 -0.20 4.55 1.68
CA PHE A 55 -0.54 5.76 0.95
C PHE A 55 0.17 5.86 -0.40
N VAL A 56 1.47 5.57 -0.45
CA VAL A 56 2.24 5.56 -1.70
C VAL A 56 1.71 4.50 -2.68
N ALA A 57 1.35 3.31 -2.20
CA ALA A 57 0.74 2.28 -3.04
C ALA A 57 -0.61 2.74 -3.64
N CYS A 58 -1.45 3.42 -2.85
CA CYS A 58 -2.70 4.02 -3.31
C CYS A 58 -2.46 5.10 -4.37
N CYS A 59 -1.49 6.00 -4.16
CA CYS A 59 -1.12 7.01 -5.14
C CYS A 59 -0.63 6.39 -6.45
N PHE A 60 0.18 5.33 -6.36
CA PHE A 60 0.68 4.61 -7.54
C PHE A 60 -0.45 3.94 -8.33
N ALA A 61 -1.41 3.30 -7.63
CA ALA A 61 -2.59 2.73 -8.28
C ALA A 61 -3.44 3.82 -8.96
N ALA A 62 -3.74 4.92 -8.25
CA ALA A 62 -4.50 6.04 -8.80
C ALA A 62 -3.83 6.63 -10.05
N PHE A 63 -2.51 6.86 -9.98
CA PHE A 63 -1.73 7.34 -11.13
C PHE A 63 -1.80 6.36 -12.31
N SER A 64 -1.59 5.07 -12.06
CA SER A 64 -1.62 4.04 -13.10
C SER A 64 -2.97 3.96 -13.81
N TRP A 65 -4.07 4.05 -13.04
CA TRP A 65 -5.42 4.05 -13.59
C TRP A 65 -5.71 5.30 -14.42
N VAL A 66 -5.38 6.49 -13.89
CA VAL A 66 -5.54 7.76 -14.64
C VAL A 66 -4.72 7.72 -15.91
N PHE A 67 -3.47 7.28 -15.84
CA PHE A 67 -2.60 7.19 -17.01
C PHE A 67 -3.16 6.24 -18.08
N ILE A 68 -3.61 5.04 -17.71
CA ILE A 68 -4.14 4.06 -18.66
C ILE A 68 -5.51 4.46 -19.23
N LEU A 69 -6.35 5.15 -18.45
CA LEU A 69 -7.70 5.55 -18.87
C LEU A 69 -7.75 6.92 -19.56
N CYS A 70 -6.70 7.73 -19.48
CA CYS A 70 -6.61 9.04 -20.13
C CYS A 70 -5.57 9.10 -21.26
N ARG A 71 -4.85 8.01 -21.55
CA ARG A 71 -3.88 7.93 -22.67
C ARG A 71 -4.52 7.87 -24.05
#